data_AF-G2FKF3-F1
#
_entry.id   AF-G2FKF3-F1
#
_cell.length_a   1.000
_cell.length_b   1.000
_cell.length_c   1.000
_cell.angle_alpha   90.00
_cell.angle_beta   90.00
_cell.angle_gamma   90.00
#
_symmetry.space_group_name_H-M   'P 1'
#
loop_
_entity.id
_entity.type
_entity.pdbx_description
1 polymer ?
#
loop_
_entity_poly.entity_id
_entity_poly.type
_entity_poly.pdbx_seq_one_letter_code
_entity_poly.pdbx_strand_id
1 'polypeptide(L)'
;MTAHNLILNKLFTQNVFHNLLNGNHNATYTQVVRRYVTDPEVKNNGELISEVYKFMSASYRNEYFYLNTLLNKLLLGKHSINTTTALTQIPIGKSKADFILINGKAVVYEIKSELDSFERLDTQLRDYYKAFNHVCVVTSENNFAKISANLQNTPVGIYVLTKKNVISRRLRKEPTEDNSQLSHPAIFKMLHKREYEKILKKYFGRLPVTSQVFYYDECFSLFAKIPIEQAYAMSIQVLKERNRIEISFFQSVPYELKSLIYFSNPAKKEFEALNRFLNQKFGG
;
A
#
# COMPACT_ATOMS: atom_id res chain seq x y z
N MET A 1 -21.99 16.84 8.68
CA MET A 1 -20.56 17.12 8.39
C MET A 1 -19.87 15.99 7.62
N THR A 2 -20.09 14.71 7.94
CA THR A 2 -19.42 13.55 7.31
C THR A 2 -19.73 13.34 5.83
N ALA A 3 -20.96 13.59 5.38
CA ALA A 3 -21.35 13.42 3.97
C ALA A 3 -20.61 14.38 3.00
N HIS A 4 -20.22 15.56 3.47
CA HIS A 4 -19.56 16.57 2.63
C HIS A 4 -18.10 16.23 2.32
N ASN A 5 -17.45 15.40 3.14
CA ASN A 5 -16.03 15.05 3.03
C ASN A 5 -15.75 13.82 2.15
N LEU A 6 -16.79 13.12 1.67
CA LEU A 6 -16.63 11.93 0.82
C LEU A 6 -15.87 12.20 -0.48
N ILE A 7 -15.87 13.44 -0.96
CA ILE A 7 -15.10 13.84 -2.15
C ILE A 7 -13.58 13.69 -1.95
N LEU A 8 -13.09 13.78 -0.71
CA LEU A 8 -11.68 13.61 -0.38
C LEU A 8 -11.19 12.17 -0.63
N ASN A 9 -12.09 11.18 -0.64
CA ASN A 9 -11.77 9.81 -1.01
C ASN A 9 -11.45 9.65 -2.51
N LYS A 10 -11.83 10.63 -3.34
CA LYS A 10 -11.61 10.59 -4.80
C LYS A 10 -10.38 11.38 -5.23
N LEU A 11 -9.95 12.36 -4.45
CA LEU A 11 -8.85 13.26 -4.82
C LEU A 11 -7.53 12.50 -5.00
N PHE A 12 -7.11 11.75 -3.98
CA PHE A 12 -5.81 11.09 -3.97
C PHE A 12 -5.88 9.68 -4.57
N THR A 13 -6.32 9.62 -5.83
CA THR A 13 -6.39 8.38 -6.62
C THR A 13 -5.43 8.46 -7.81
N GLN A 14 -4.93 7.32 -8.28
CA GLN A 14 -4.03 7.29 -9.43
C GLN A 14 -4.66 7.92 -10.68
N ASN A 15 -5.95 7.69 -10.91
CA ASN A 15 -6.66 8.28 -12.05
C ASN A 15 -6.71 9.82 -11.99
N VAL A 16 -7.08 10.40 -10.85
CA VAL A 16 -7.08 11.87 -10.71
C VAL A 16 -5.66 12.40 -10.84
N PHE A 17 -4.70 11.75 -10.20
CA PHE A 17 -3.30 12.15 -10.24
C PHE A 17 -2.72 12.17 -11.66
N HIS A 18 -2.90 11.09 -12.45
CA HIS A 18 -2.46 11.05 -13.84
C HIS A 18 -3.16 12.10 -14.72
N ASN A 19 -4.46 12.37 -14.48
CA ASN A 19 -5.16 13.44 -15.18
C ASN A 19 -4.53 14.81 -14.90
N LEU A 20 -4.20 15.09 -13.64
CA LEU A 20 -3.53 16.35 -13.24
C LEU A 20 -2.15 16.50 -13.87
N LEU A 21 -1.35 15.42 -13.89
CA LEU A 21 -0.01 15.46 -14.50
C LEU A 21 -0.02 15.69 -16.01
N ASN A 22 -1.09 15.28 -16.69
CA ASN A 22 -1.25 15.47 -18.14
C ASN A 22 -1.80 16.87 -18.51
N GLY A 23 -1.99 17.77 -17.54
CA GLY A 23 -2.53 19.11 -17.77
C GLY A 23 -4.03 19.12 -18.09
N ASN A 24 -4.75 18.02 -17.80
CA ASN A 24 -6.19 17.96 -18.02
C ASN A 24 -6.93 18.70 -16.91
N HIS A 25 -7.99 19.42 -17.28
CA HIS A 25 -8.95 19.92 -16.29
C HIS A 25 -9.54 18.74 -15.50
N ASN A 26 -9.46 18.83 -14.17
CA ASN A 26 -10.02 17.82 -13.29
C ASN A 26 -11.08 18.43 -12.35
N ALA A 27 -12.34 18.07 -12.58
CA ALA A 27 -13.47 18.59 -11.81
C ALA A 27 -13.40 18.21 -10.32
N THR A 28 -12.90 17.01 -9.99
CA THR A 28 -12.74 16.57 -8.59
C THR A 28 -11.71 17.44 -7.89
N TYR A 29 -10.54 17.65 -8.50
CA TYR A 29 -9.51 18.55 -7.96
C TYR A 29 -10.04 19.96 -7.74
N THR A 30 -10.66 20.54 -8.76
CA THR A 30 -11.23 21.90 -8.72
C THR A 30 -12.25 22.05 -7.59
N GLN A 31 -13.17 21.08 -7.46
CA GLN A 31 -14.20 21.10 -6.42
C GLN A 31 -13.62 20.96 -5.01
N VAL A 32 -12.59 20.12 -4.83
CA VAL A 32 -11.91 19.94 -3.54
C VAL A 32 -11.16 21.21 -3.17
N VAL A 33 -10.35 21.76 -4.08
CA VAL A 33 -9.60 22.99 -3.83
C VAL A 33 -10.51 24.13 -3.41
N ARG A 34 -11.56 24.41 -4.19
CA ARG A 34 -12.52 25.49 -3.87
C ARG A 34 -13.26 25.30 -2.54
N ARG A 35 -13.37 24.06 -2.06
CA ARG A 35 -14.10 23.74 -0.82
C ARG A 35 -13.22 23.81 0.42
N TYR A 36 -11.96 23.42 0.32
CA TYR A 36 -11.09 23.20 1.48
C TYR A 36 -9.90 24.16 1.55
N VAL A 37 -9.68 24.98 0.52
CA VAL A 37 -8.60 25.95 0.47
C VAL A 37 -9.17 27.36 0.34
N THR A 38 -8.68 28.27 1.18
CA THR A 38 -9.00 29.70 1.10
C THR A 38 -8.15 30.37 0.01
N ASP A 39 -8.76 31.25 -0.77
CA ASP A 39 -8.10 32.02 -1.86
C ASP A 39 -7.22 31.14 -2.79
N PRO A 40 -7.76 30.09 -3.42
CA PRO A 40 -6.96 29.16 -4.20
C PRO A 40 -6.31 29.79 -5.44
N GLU A 41 -6.86 30.87 -5.98
CA GLU A 41 -6.39 31.55 -7.20
C GLU A 41 -4.99 32.18 -7.05
N VAL A 42 -4.55 32.47 -5.83
CA VAL A 42 -3.22 33.06 -5.58
C VAL A 42 -2.13 32.02 -5.29
N LYS A 43 -2.49 30.74 -5.20
CA LYS A 43 -1.61 29.65 -4.78
C LYS A 43 -1.19 28.76 -5.95
N ASN A 44 -0.03 28.14 -5.82
CA ASN A 44 0.38 27.04 -6.70
C ASN A 44 -0.25 25.71 -6.26
N ASN A 45 -0.33 24.73 -7.16
CA ASN A 45 -0.97 23.46 -6.87
C ASN A 45 -0.30 22.68 -5.72
N GLY A 46 0.99 22.89 -5.47
CA GLY A 46 1.68 22.31 -4.32
C GLY A 46 1.14 22.83 -2.97
N GLU A 47 0.97 24.15 -2.85
CA GLU A 47 0.35 24.78 -1.69
C GLU A 47 -1.09 24.30 -1.49
N LEU A 48 -1.86 24.24 -2.58
CA LEU A 48 -3.24 23.73 -2.55
C LEU A 48 -3.33 22.30 -2.00
N ILE A 49 -2.46 21.40 -2.49
CA ILE A 49 -2.42 20.01 -2.05
C ILE A 49 -2.05 19.91 -0.58
N SER A 50 -1.06 20.70 -0.14
CA SER A 50 -0.63 20.71 1.25
C SER A 50 -1.74 21.18 2.21
N GLU A 51 -2.49 22.22 1.84
CA GLU A 51 -3.62 22.71 2.64
C GLU A 51 -4.77 21.70 2.71
N VAL A 52 -5.13 21.07 1.59
CA VAL A 52 -6.14 20.00 1.58
C VAL A 52 -5.71 18.84 2.48
N TYR A 53 -4.44 18.43 2.39
CA TYR A 53 -3.92 17.33 3.20
C TYR A 53 -3.84 17.69 4.70
N LYS A 54 -3.54 18.95 5.02
CA LYS A 54 -3.58 19.48 6.40
C LYS A 54 -5.00 19.41 6.97
N PHE A 55 -6.01 19.75 6.17
CA PHE A 55 -7.42 19.56 6.56
C PHE A 55 -7.73 18.08 6.81
N MET A 56 -7.35 17.19 5.89
CA MET A 56 -7.55 15.74 6.05
C MET A 56 -6.92 15.22 7.33
N SER A 57 -5.69 15.65 7.65
CA SER A 57 -5.00 15.28 8.88
C SER A 57 -5.78 15.61 10.15
N ALA A 58 -6.49 16.73 10.17
CA ALA A 58 -7.19 17.22 11.36
C ALA A 58 -8.62 16.68 11.46
N SER A 59 -9.28 16.42 10.33
CA SER A 59 -10.73 16.26 10.31
C SER A 59 -11.25 15.09 9.48
N TYR A 60 -10.44 14.47 8.62
CA TYR A 60 -10.90 13.38 7.74
C TYR A 60 -9.75 12.49 7.25
N ARG A 61 -9.22 11.62 8.14
CA ARG A 61 -8.13 10.70 7.80
C ARG A 61 -8.70 9.41 7.22
N ASN A 62 -8.83 9.39 5.91
CA ASN A 62 -9.27 8.20 5.15
C ASN A 62 -8.13 7.20 4.92
N GLU A 63 -8.44 6.10 4.22
CA GLU A 63 -7.48 5.04 3.87
C GLU A 63 -6.22 5.59 3.20
N TYR A 64 -6.35 6.52 2.25
CA TYR A 64 -5.21 7.16 1.59
C TYR A 64 -4.29 7.84 2.59
N PHE A 65 -4.84 8.62 3.53
CA PHE A 65 -4.05 9.31 4.54
C PHE A 65 -3.26 8.35 5.42
N TYR A 66 -3.89 7.24 5.83
CA TYR A 66 -3.23 6.18 6.59
C TYR A 66 -2.13 5.50 5.77
N LEU A 67 -2.42 5.11 4.53
CA LEU A 67 -1.46 4.47 3.62
C LEU A 67 -0.26 5.37 3.36
N ASN A 68 -0.49 6.63 3.00
CA ASN A 68 0.56 7.61 2.74
C ASN A 68 1.41 7.85 3.99
N THR A 69 0.77 7.95 5.17
CA THR A 69 1.50 8.13 6.43
C THR A 69 2.31 6.90 6.80
N LEU A 70 1.77 5.69 6.63
CA LEU A 70 2.50 4.44 6.87
C LEU A 70 3.70 4.31 5.94
N LEU A 71 3.53 4.56 4.64
CA LEU A 71 4.63 4.55 3.68
C LEU A 71 5.73 5.51 4.13
N ASN A 72 5.40 6.76 4.43
CA ASN A 72 6.37 7.75 4.89
C ASN A 72 7.08 7.33 6.19
N LYS A 73 6.35 6.88 7.21
CA LYS A 73 6.94 6.55 8.51
C LYS A 73 7.75 5.26 8.47
N LEU A 74 7.30 4.24 7.76
CA LEU A 74 7.94 2.94 7.72
C LEU A 74 9.04 2.87 6.66
N LEU A 75 8.75 3.27 5.42
CA LEU A 75 9.72 3.17 4.32
C LEU A 75 10.79 4.25 4.38
N LEU A 76 10.46 5.49 4.77
CA LEU A 76 11.42 6.60 4.80
C LEU A 76 11.96 6.92 6.19
N GLY A 77 11.16 6.69 7.24
CA GLY A 77 11.54 7.04 8.61
C GLY A 77 12.29 5.94 9.36
N LYS A 78 12.03 4.66 9.07
CA LYS A 78 12.57 3.52 9.84
C LYS A 78 13.51 2.63 9.04
N HIS A 79 13.30 2.54 7.73
CA HIS A 79 14.04 1.64 6.86
C HIS A 79 14.71 2.39 5.71
N SER A 80 15.65 1.72 5.05
CA SER A 80 16.28 2.26 3.84
C SER A 80 15.50 1.79 2.61
N ILE A 81 15.13 2.72 1.73
CA ILE A 81 14.47 2.46 0.44
C ILE A 81 15.26 1.44 -0.39
N ASN A 82 16.59 1.43 -0.29
CA ASN A 82 17.45 0.48 -1.01
C ASN A 82 17.24 -0.98 -0.57
N THR A 83 16.75 -1.18 0.65
CA THR A 83 16.65 -2.52 1.28
C THR A 83 15.21 -2.97 1.49
N THR A 84 14.26 -2.06 1.30
CA THR A 84 12.86 -2.23 1.67
C THR A 84 11.95 -1.97 0.48
N THR A 85 11.01 -2.87 0.26
CA THR A 85 10.01 -2.75 -0.81
C THR A 85 8.64 -2.63 -0.18
N ALA A 86 7.86 -1.65 -0.62
CA ALA A 86 6.44 -1.57 -0.28
C ALA A 86 5.59 -2.00 -1.47
N LEU A 87 4.53 -2.75 -1.19
CA LEU A 87 3.50 -3.13 -2.16
C LEU A 87 2.16 -2.66 -1.63
N THR A 88 1.22 -2.44 -2.53
CA THR A 88 -0.16 -2.14 -2.19
C THR A 88 -1.07 -2.99 -3.07
N GLN A 89 -2.29 -3.20 -2.61
CA GLN A 89 -3.36 -3.72 -3.45
C GLN A 89 -3.12 -5.14 -4.00
N ILE A 90 -2.40 -6.00 -3.26
CA ILE A 90 -2.12 -7.38 -3.67
C ILE A 90 -3.34 -8.27 -3.35
N PRO A 91 -3.96 -8.93 -4.34
CA PRO A 91 -5.08 -9.85 -4.09
C PRO A 91 -4.62 -11.11 -3.38
N ILE A 92 -5.35 -11.52 -2.33
CA ILE A 92 -5.09 -12.73 -1.57
C ILE A 92 -6.44 -13.36 -1.20
N GLY A 93 -6.73 -14.54 -1.75
CA GLY A 93 -8.02 -15.19 -1.54
C GLY A 93 -9.17 -14.33 -2.06
N LYS A 94 -10.11 -13.96 -1.18
CA LYS A 94 -11.23 -13.05 -1.48
C LYS A 94 -10.97 -11.62 -1.00
N SER A 95 -9.76 -11.38 -0.51
CA SER A 95 -9.33 -10.13 0.12
C SER A 95 -8.21 -9.49 -0.67
N LYS A 96 -7.83 -8.28 -0.29
CA LYS A 96 -6.82 -7.49 -0.99
C LYS A 96 -6.02 -6.73 0.06
N ALA A 97 -4.75 -7.06 0.18
CA ALA A 97 -3.87 -6.46 1.18
C ALA A 97 -3.63 -4.99 0.85
N ASP A 98 -3.95 -4.09 1.79
CA ASP A 98 -3.83 -2.64 1.60
C ASP A 98 -2.37 -2.22 1.44
N PHE A 99 -1.50 -2.70 2.34
CA PHE A 99 -0.09 -2.36 2.35
C PHE A 99 0.76 -3.54 2.79
N ILE A 100 1.87 -3.80 2.11
CA ILE A 100 2.84 -4.84 2.45
C ILE A 100 4.21 -4.20 2.47
N LEU A 101 4.98 -4.45 3.54
CA LEU A 101 6.36 -4.01 3.66
C LEU A 101 7.29 -5.21 3.69
N ILE A 102 8.28 -5.25 2.80
CA ILE A 102 9.25 -6.33 2.67
C ILE A 102 10.64 -5.81 3.00
N ASN A 103 11.14 -6.17 4.18
CA ASN A 103 12.53 -5.90 4.61
C ASN A 103 13.01 -7.00 5.58
N GLY A 104 13.76 -7.97 5.07
CA GLY A 104 14.13 -9.18 5.81
C GLY A 104 12.95 -10.16 5.99
N LYS A 105 11.76 -9.64 6.31
CA LYS A 105 10.46 -10.31 6.31
C LYS A 105 9.39 -9.50 5.58
N ALA A 106 8.31 -10.14 5.18
CA ALA A 106 7.14 -9.48 4.60
C ALA A 106 6.04 -9.33 5.65
N VAL A 107 5.60 -8.09 5.90
CA VAL A 107 4.54 -7.77 6.86
C VAL A 107 3.37 -7.15 6.11
N VAL A 108 2.19 -7.74 6.24
CA VAL A 108 0.93 -7.19 5.73
C VAL A 108 0.37 -6.21 6.76
N TYR A 109 -0.11 -5.06 6.31
CA TYR A 109 -0.79 -4.05 7.11
C TYR A 109 -2.17 -3.82 6.51
N GLU A 110 -3.20 -4.29 7.21
CA GLU A 110 -4.60 -3.97 6.96
C GLU A 110 -4.93 -2.61 7.61
N ILE A 111 -5.44 -1.66 6.84
CA ILE A 111 -5.76 -0.32 7.32
C ILE A 111 -7.24 -0.28 7.72
N LYS A 112 -7.50 0.08 8.98
CA LYS A 112 -8.84 0.38 9.50
C LYS A 112 -8.86 1.76 10.11
N SER A 113 -9.14 2.77 9.28
CA SER A 113 -9.26 4.17 9.70
C SER A 113 -10.41 4.35 10.69
N GLU A 114 -10.53 5.54 11.27
CA GLU A 114 -11.71 5.92 12.07
C GLU A 114 -13.04 5.89 11.29
N LEU A 115 -13.00 5.82 9.96
CA LEU A 115 -14.18 5.83 9.09
C LEU A 115 -14.65 4.42 8.71
N ASP A 116 -13.85 3.39 8.98
CA ASP A 116 -14.07 2.03 8.47
C ASP A 116 -14.89 1.16 9.42
N SER A 117 -15.62 0.20 8.84
CA SER A 117 -16.23 -0.91 9.57
C SER A 117 -15.23 -2.06 9.77
N PHE A 118 -15.52 -2.91 10.76
CA PHE A 118 -14.70 -4.11 11.05
C PHE A 118 -15.30 -5.40 10.51
N GLU A 119 -16.43 -5.34 9.79
CA GLU A 119 -17.22 -6.52 9.40
C GLU A 119 -16.43 -7.52 8.56
N ARG A 120 -15.49 -7.03 7.74
CA ARG A 120 -14.67 -7.87 6.85
C ARG A 120 -13.33 -8.28 7.46
N LEU A 121 -12.97 -7.75 8.62
CA LEU A 121 -11.62 -7.86 9.18
C LEU A 121 -11.21 -9.33 9.36
N ASP A 122 -12.07 -10.16 9.95
CA ASP A 122 -11.74 -11.57 10.21
C ASP A 122 -11.51 -12.38 8.94
N THR A 123 -12.25 -12.08 7.87
CA THR A 123 -12.06 -12.74 6.57
C THR A 123 -10.77 -12.26 5.92
N GLN A 124 -10.46 -10.97 6.00
CA GLN A 124 -9.22 -10.39 5.49
C GLN A 124 -8.00 -10.99 6.18
N LEU A 125 -7.97 -11.01 7.51
CA LEU A 125 -6.86 -11.58 8.29
C LEU A 125 -6.63 -13.05 7.96
N ARG A 126 -7.70 -13.86 7.90
CA ARG A 126 -7.61 -15.28 7.50
C ARG A 126 -7.09 -15.48 6.09
N ASP A 127 -7.48 -14.62 5.14
CA ASP A 127 -6.97 -14.70 3.79
C ASP A 127 -5.49 -14.33 3.72
N TYR A 128 -5.05 -13.29 4.43
CA TYR A 128 -3.65 -12.83 4.41
C TYR A 128 -2.68 -13.89 4.95
N TYR A 129 -3.06 -14.60 6.02
CA TYR A 129 -2.24 -15.69 6.56
C TYR A 129 -2.07 -16.89 5.61
N LYS A 130 -2.87 -16.99 4.54
CA LYS A 130 -2.65 -18.03 3.51
C LYS A 130 -1.40 -17.77 2.67
N ALA A 131 -0.85 -16.57 2.74
CA ALA A 131 0.11 -16.08 1.77
C ALA A 131 1.26 -15.28 2.40
N PHE A 132 1.08 -14.80 3.64
CA PHE A 132 2.07 -14.09 4.43
C PHE A 132 2.05 -14.62 5.86
N ASN A 133 3.20 -14.62 6.52
CA ASN A 133 3.32 -15.14 7.89
C ASN A 133 3.37 -14.05 8.97
N HIS A 134 3.30 -12.78 8.59
CA HIS A 134 3.18 -11.66 9.52
C HIS A 134 2.09 -10.71 9.03
N VAL A 135 1.05 -10.51 9.85
CA VAL A 135 -0.08 -9.64 9.54
C VAL A 135 -0.31 -8.67 10.68
N CYS A 136 -0.61 -7.42 10.35
CA CYS A 136 -0.91 -6.34 11.27
C CYS A 136 -2.21 -5.63 10.87
N VAL A 137 -2.88 -5.07 11.86
CA VAL A 137 -3.92 -4.07 11.68
C VAL A 137 -3.38 -2.71 12.08
N VAL A 138 -3.55 -1.70 11.23
CA VAL A 138 -3.27 -0.30 11.54
C VAL A 138 -4.59 0.41 11.77
N THR A 139 -4.70 1.10 12.90
CA THR A 139 -5.96 1.75 13.27
C THR A 139 -5.79 3.04 14.06
N SER A 140 -6.90 3.67 14.43
CA SER A 140 -6.95 4.89 15.22
C SER A 140 -6.87 4.61 16.72
N GLU A 141 -6.56 5.63 17.52
CA GLU A 141 -6.57 5.53 18.99
C GLU A 141 -7.94 5.10 19.54
N ASN A 142 -9.02 5.59 18.93
CA ASN A 142 -10.40 5.30 19.35
C ASN A 142 -10.78 3.83 19.13
N ASN A 143 -10.18 3.19 18.12
CA ASN A 143 -10.50 1.81 17.75
C ASN A 143 -9.60 0.78 18.46
N PHE A 144 -8.54 1.23 19.12
CA PHE A 144 -7.53 0.34 19.70
C PHE A 144 -8.09 -0.65 20.72
N ALA A 145 -8.90 -0.19 21.68
CA ALA A 145 -9.44 -1.07 22.73
C ALA A 145 -10.28 -2.21 22.15
N LYS A 146 -11.16 -1.89 21.19
CA LYS A 146 -12.02 -2.86 20.49
C LYS A 146 -11.21 -3.88 19.69
N ILE A 147 -10.26 -3.42 18.87
CA ILE A 147 -9.42 -4.31 18.06
C ILE A 147 -8.51 -5.16 18.93
N SER A 148 -7.94 -4.58 20.00
CA SER A 148 -7.05 -5.29 20.92
C SER A 148 -7.78 -6.40 21.67
N ALA A 149 -9.03 -6.19 22.07
CA ALA A 149 -9.84 -7.23 22.69
C ALA A 149 -10.13 -8.38 21.70
N ASN A 150 -10.56 -8.04 20.48
CA ASN A 150 -10.88 -9.04 19.45
C ASN A 150 -9.67 -9.86 19.01
N LEU A 151 -8.48 -9.26 18.99
CA LEU A 151 -7.26 -9.89 18.45
C LEU A 151 -6.28 -10.34 19.54
N GLN A 152 -6.67 -10.30 20.82
CA GLN A 152 -5.77 -10.54 21.95
C GLN A 152 -5.01 -11.87 21.82
N ASN A 153 -5.71 -12.94 21.47
CA ASN A 153 -5.19 -14.31 21.39
C ASN A 153 -4.78 -14.75 19.98
N THR A 154 -4.49 -13.80 19.10
CA THR A 154 -4.06 -14.09 17.71
C THR A 154 -2.60 -13.66 17.48
N PRO A 155 -1.90 -14.16 16.44
CA PRO A 155 -0.57 -13.66 16.08
C PRO A 155 -0.57 -12.25 15.47
N VAL A 156 -1.75 -11.67 15.24
CA VAL A 156 -1.93 -10.39 14.54
C VAL A 156 -1.37 -9.22 15.35
N GLY A 157 -0.49 -8.45 14.71
CA GLY A 157 0.01 -7.19 15.25
C GLY A 157 -1.02 -6.08 15.17
N ILE A 158 -0.88 -5.08 16.04
CA ILE A 158 -1.73 -3.89 16.06
C ILE A 158 -0.82 -2.68 16.16
N TYR A 159 -0.95 -1.74 15.23
CA TYR A 159 -0.31 -0.44 15.30
C TYR A 159 -1.36 0.66 15.31
N VAL A 160 -1.14 1.67 16.14
CA VAL A 160 -2.04 2.82 16.26
C VAL A 160 -1.41 4.05 15.63
N LEU A 161 -2.12 4.65 14.66
CA LEU A 161 -1.80 5.99 14.15
C LEU A 161 -2.46 7.04 15.04
N THR A 162 -1.65 7.73 15.84
CA THR A 162 -2.12 8.75 16.78
C THR A 162 -2.66 9.99 16.05
N LYS A 163 -3.41 10.84 16.76
CA LYS A 163 -3.83 12.16 16.27
C LYS A 163 -2.66 13.07 15.87
N LYS A 164 -1.44 12.80 16.36
CA LYS A 164 -0.20 13.49 15.97
C LYS A 164 0.47 12.88 14.73
N ASN A 165 -0.22 11.98 14.02
CA ASN A 165 0.27 11.28 12.82
C ASN A 165 1.58 10.50 13.03
N VAL A 166 1.79 9.98 14.24
CA VAL A 166 2.90 9.07 14.56
C VAL A 166 2.36 7.72 14.98
N ILE A 167 3.12 6.66 14.65
CA ILE A 167 2.83 5.30 15.10
C ILE A 167 3.13 5.21 16.59
N SER A 168 2.14 4.85 17.39
CA SER A 168 2.25 4.80 18.84
C SER A 168 3.22 3.70 19.28
N ARG A 169 4.15 4.06 20.18
CA ARG A 169 5.02 3.08 20.86
C ARG A 169 4.33 2.40 22.05
N ARG A 170 3.26 3.02 22.59
CA ARG A 170 2.53 2.55 23.78
C ARG A 170 1.31 1.71 23.40
N LEU A 171 0.54 2.17 22.43
CA LEU A 171 -0.67 1.50 21.97
C LEU A 171 -0.32 0.62 20.76
N ARG A 172 0.26 -0.55 21.03
CA ARG A 172 0.66 -1.50 19.99
C ARG A 172 0.74 -2.92 20.50
N LYS A 173 0.67 -3.85 19.55
CA LYS A 173 1.00 -5.27 19.69
C LYS A 173 1.89 -5.63 18.50
N GLU A 174 3.06 -6.20 18.72
CA GLU A 174 3.92 -6.61 17.62
C GLU A 174 3.38 -7.92 16.99
N PRO A 175 3.42 -8.09 15.66
CA PRO A 175 3.01 -9.34 15.03
C PRO A 175 4.00 -10.46 15.34
N THR A 176 3.49 -11.67 15.51
CA THR A 176 4.33 -12.89 15.59
C THR A 176 4.25 -13.67 14.29
N GLU A 177 5.30 -14.44 13.99
CA GLU A 177 5.29 -15.32 12.83
C GLU A 177 4.25 -16.43 13.00
N ASP A 178 3.47 -16.69 11.96
CA ASP A 178 2.58 -17.83 11.86
C ASP A 178 2.58 -18.40 10.44
N ASN A 179 3.19 -19.58 10.28
CA ASN A 179 3.27 -20.30 9.00
C ASN A 179 2.15 -21.33 8.85
N SER A 180 1.29 -21.53 9.85
CA SER A 180 0.34 -22.66 9.92
C SER A 180 -0.73 -22.64 8.83
N GLN A 181 -1.00 -21.47 8.26
CA GLN A 181 -2.03 -21.27 7.25
C GLN A 181 -1.49 -21.10 5.83
N LEU A 182 -0.16 -21.06 5.64
CA LEU A 182 0.44 -20.84 4.33
C LEU A 182 -0.03 -21.88 3.31
N SER A 183 -0.34 -21.41 2.10
CA SER A 183 -0.97 -22.21 1.06
C SER A 183 -0.33 -21.95 -0.29
N HIS A 184 0.17 -23.02 -0.96
CA HIS A 184 0.73 -22.89 -2.31
C HIS A 184 -0.21 -22.18 -3.29
N PRO A 185 -1.53 -22.51 -3.37
CA PRO A 185 -2.46 -21.77 -4.21
C PRO A 185 -2.46 -20.25 -3.97
N ALA A 186 -2.45 -19.81 -2.71
CA ALA A 186 -2.53 -18.40 -2.37
C ALA A 186 -1.21 -17.67 -2.67
N ILE A 187 -0.07 -18.30 -2.35
CA ILE A 187 1.27 -17.77 -2.65
C ILE A 187 1.52 -17.75 -4.16
N PHE A 188 1.09 -18.76 -4.90
CA PHE A 188 1.31 -18.79 -6.35
C PHE A 188 0.49 -17.72 -7.07
N LYS A 189 -0.77 -17.51 -6.66
CA LYS A 189 -1.68 -16.54 -7.30
C LYS A 189 -1.26 -15.07 -7.18
N MET A 190 -0.45 -14.71 -6.18
CA MET A 190 0.09 -13.34 -6.07
C MET A 190 1.26 -13.06 -7.01
N LEU A 191 1.88 -14.11 -7.56
CA LEU A 191 3.06 -14.01 -8.41
C LEU A 191 2.66 -13.76 -9.86
N HIS A 192 3.36 -12.83 -10.50
CA HIS A 192 3.29 -12.64 -11.94
C HIS A 192 4.04 -13.76 -12.67
N LYS A 193 3.73 -13.97 -13.94
CA LYS A 193 4.34 -15.03 -14.78
C LYS A 193 5.86 -15.14 -14.64
N ARG A 194 6.54 -14.01 -14.83
CA ARG A 194 8.00 -13.94 -14.74
C ARG A 194 8.54 -14.31 -13.35
N GLU A 195 7.76 -14.07 -12.31
CA GLU A 195 8.19 -14.30 -10.92
C GLU A 195 8.10 -15.78 -10.56
N TYR A 196 6.97 -16.45 -10.83
CA TYR A 196 6.90 -17.89 -10.60
C TYR A 196 7.83 -18.66 -11.54
N GLU A 197 8.03 -18.21 -12.78
CA GLU A 197 9.02 -18.82 -13.70
C GLU A 197 10.43 -18.72 -13.12
N LYS A 198 10.79 -17.57 -12.53
CA LYS A 198 12.08 -17.37 -11.88
C LYS A 198 12.27 -18.33 -10.71
N ILE A 199 11.23 -18.53 -9.89
CA ILE A 199 11.26 -19.50 -8.77
C ILE A 199 11.46 -20.92 -9.31
N LEU A 200 10.67 -21.33 -10.29
CA LEU A 200 10.74 -22.69 -10.86
C LEU A 200 12.09 -22.97 -11.51
N LYS A 201 12.64 -22.03 -12.29
CA LYS A 201 13.99 -22.15 -12.85
C LYS A 201 15.04 -22.26 -11.76
N LYS A 202 14.94 -21.44 -10.69
CA LYS A 202 15.89 -21.47 -9.58
C LYS A 202 15.84 -22.79 -8.80
N TYR A 203 14.64 -23.36 -8.60
CA TYR A 203 14.46 -24.57 -7.79
C TYR A 203 14.68 -25.87 -8.59
N PHE A 204 14.08 -25.97 -9.78
CA PHE A 204 14.10 -27.19 -10.60
C PHE A 204 15.10 -27.15 -11.77
N GLY A 205 15.73 -26.00 -12.04
CA GLY A 205 16.61 -25.81 -13.20
C GLY A 205 15.88 -25.69 -14.54
N ARG A 206 14.55 -25.82 -14.57
CA ARG A 206 13.75 -25.84 -15.81
C ARG A 206 12.33 -25.31 -15.62
N LEU A 207 11.69 -25.00 -16.73
CA LEU A 207 10.26 -24.74 -16.84
C LEU A 207 9.54 -25.97 -17.40
N PRO A 208 8.22 -26.10 -17.19
CA PRO A 208 7.46 -27.17 -17.81
C PRO A 208 7.48 -27.03 -19.35
N VAL A 209 7.64 -28.17 -20.03
CA VAL A 209 7.54 -28.25 -21.49
C VAL A 209 6.11 -28.66 -21.81
N THR A 210 5.25 -27.68 -22.09
CA THR A 210 3.82 -27.89 -22.32
C THR A 210 3.26 -26.81 -23.25
N SER A 211 2.02 -26.99 -23.72
CA SER A 211 1.33 -25.97 -24.52
C SER A 211 0.97 -24.74 -23.70
N GLN A 212 0.73 -23.60 -24.37
CA GLN A 212 0.38 -22.35 -23.68
C GLN A 212 -0.92 -22.44 -22.86
N VAL A 213 -1.83 -23.35 -23.23
CA VAL A 213 -3.12 -23.57 -22.55
C VAL A 213 -2.92 -24.18 -21.16
N PHE A 214 -2.00 -25.14 -21.01
CA PHE A 214 -1.74 -25.83 -19.73
C PHE A 214 -0.61 -25.20 -18.93
N TYR A 215 0.07 -24.18 -19.48
CA TYR A 215 1.30 -23.65 -18.91
C TYR A 215 1.16 -23.17 -17.46
N TYR A 216 0.07 -22.47 -17.14
CA TYR A 216 -0.17 -21.96 -15.79
C TYR A 216 -0.35 -23.10 -14.78
N ASP A 217 -1.17 -24.09 -15.13
CA ASP A 217 -1.49 -25.22 -14.25
C ASP A 217 -0.28 -26.15 -14.04
N GLU A 218 0.54 -26.35 -15.07
CA GLU A 218 1.80 -27.10 -14.96
C GLU A 218 2.83 -26.35 -14.10
N CYS A 219 2.94 -25.03 -14.26
CA CYS A 219 3.79 -24.21 -13.39
C CYS A 219 3.32 -24.29 -11.93
N PHE A 220 2.01 -24.21 -11.70
CA PHE A 220 1.44 -24.36 -10.35
C PHE A 220 1.72 -25.74 -9.79
N SER A 221 1.54 -26.80 -10.58
CA SER A 221 1.80 -28.18 -10.19
C SER A 221 3.26 -28.42 -9.80
N LEU A 222 4.22 -27.77 -10.47
CA LEU A 222 5.62 -27.77 -10.06
C LEU A 222 5.85 -26.95 -8.79
N PHE A 223 5.27 -25.76 -8.70
CA PHE A 223 5.42 -24.88 -7.53
C PHE A 223 4.88 -25.54 -6.26
N ALA A 224 3.76 -26.26 -6.35
CA ALA A 224 3.15 -26.99 -5.24
C ALA A 224 4.02 -28.15 -4.70
N LYS A 225 5.02 -28.60 -5.46
CA LYS A 225 6.00 -29.62 -5.02
C LYS A 225 7.16 -29.04 -4.20
N ILE A 226 7.33 -27.72 -4.18
CA ILE A 226 8.34 -27.05 -3.37
C ILE A 226 7.86 -27.06 -1.91
N PRO A 227 8.68 -27.41 -0.90
CA PRO A 227 8.28 -27.29 0.51
C PRO A 227 7.73 -25.89 0.82
N ILE A 228 6.59 -25.80 1.52
CA ILE A 228 5.81 -24.56 1.63
C ILE A 228 6.63 -23.37 2.15
N GLU A 229 7.48 -23.59 3.16
CA GLU A 229 8.34 -22.53 3.72
C GLU A 229 9.40 -22.04 2.72
N GLN A 230 9.96 -22.95 1.90
CA GLN A 230 10.90 -22.59 0.85
C GLN A 230 10.17 -21.85 -0.29
N ALA A 231 8.99 -22.32 -0.68
CA ALA A 231 8.14 -21.65 -1.68
C ALA A 231 7.79 -20.23 -1.23
N TYR A 232 7.41 -20.06 0.04
CA TYR A 232 7.17 -18.76 0.66
C TYR A 232 8.41 -17.87 0.62
N ALA A 233 9.55 -18.36 1.14
CA ALA A 233 10.79 -17.58 1.18
C ALA A 233 11.24 -17.11 -0.22
N MET A 234 11.19 -17.99 -1.22
CA MET A 234 11.49 -17.65 -2.61
C MET A 234 10.48 -16.65 -3.19
N SER A 235 9.20 -16.75 -2.83
CA SER A 235 8.15 -15.82 -3.25
C SER A 235 8.38 -14.42 -2.69
N ILE A 236 8.75 -14.31 -1.41
CA ILE A 236 9.09 -13.02 -0.80
C ILE A 236 10.33 -12.40 -1.46
N GLN A 237 11.32 -13.21 -1.83
CA GLN A 237 12.52 -12.73 -2.55
C GLN A 237 12.15 -12.08 -3.90
N VAL A 238 11.31 -12.73 -4.71
CA VAL A 238 10.92 -12.17 -6.01
C VAL A 238 9.98 -10.97 -5.87
N LEU A 239 9.06 -10.99 -4.90
CA LEU A 239 8.19 -9.82 -4.62
C LEU A 239 8.98 -8.59 -4.18
N LYS A 240 10.10 -8.78 -3.47
CA LYS A 240 10.99 -7.68 -3.07
C LYS A 240 11.57 -6.93 -4.27
N GLU A 241 11.62 -7.54 -5.45
CA GLU A 241 12.17 -6.91 -6.65
C GLU A 241 11.19 -5.96 -7.34
N ARG A 242 9.91 -5.92 -6.93
CA ARG A 242 8.90 -4.98 -7.44
C ARG A 242 9.17 -3.53 -6.99
N ASN A 243 8.53 -2.56 -7.66
CA ASN A 243 8.48 -1.14 -7.29
C ASN A 243 9.85 -0.49 -6.99
N ARG A 244 10.84 -0.72 -7.85
CA ARG A 244 12.14 -0.05 -7.74
C ARG A 244 12.02 1.40 -8.23
N ILE A 245 12.12 2.34 -7.29
CA ILE A 245 12.11 3.78 -7.56
C ILE A 245 13.51 4.37 -7.34
N GLU A 246 13.86 5.37 -8.15
CA GLU A 246 15.09 6.13 -7.94
C GLU A 246 14.95 7.05 -6.72
N ILE A 247 15.85 6.91 -5.74
CA ILE A 247 15.75 7.57 -4.43
C ILE A 247 15.81 9.10 -4.54
N SER A 248 16.68 9.62 -5.40
CA SER A 248 16.89 11.05 -5.65
C SER A 248 15.56 11.75 -5.99
N PHE A 249 14.83 11.22 -6.97
CA PHE A 249 13.53 11.76 -7.38
C PHE A 249 12.46 11.56 -6.30
N PHE A 250 12.48 10.44 -5.58
CA PHE A 250 11.47 10.21 -4.55
C PHE A 250 11.57 11.16 -3.35
N GLN A 251 12.79 11.65 -3.04
CA GLN A 251 13.00 12.61 -1.96
C GLN A 251 12.37 13.97 -2.24
N SER A 252 12.36 14.44 -3.50
CA SER A 252 11.78 15.73 -3.88
C SER A 252 10.24 15.73 -3.94
N VAL A 253 9.60 14.56 -3.88
CA VAL A 253 8.14 14.46 -3.91
C VAL A 253 7.54 14.94 -2.58
N PRO A 254 6.54 15.85 -2.60
CA PRO A 254 5.83 16.30 -1.41
C PRO A 254 5.28 15.15 -0.58
N TYR A 255 5.27 15.30 0.76
CA TYR A 255 4.84 14.27 1.69
C TYR A 255 3.47 13.70 1.33
N GLU A 256 2.55 14.59 0.94
CA GLU A 256 1.16 14.38 0.61
C GLU A 256 0.94 13.49 -0.62
N LEU A 257 1.95 13.36 -1.49
CA LEU A 257 1.86 12.66 -2.79
C LEU A 257 2.78 11.44 -2.89
N LYS A 258 3.55 11.14 -1.84
CA LYS A 258 4.57 10.08 -1.89
C LYS A 258 3.98 8.71 -2.19
N SER A 259 2.84 8.32 -1.63
CA SER A 259 2.23 7.03 -1.97
C SER A 259 1.74 6.95 -3.41
N LEU A 260 1.19 8.03 -3.96
CA LEU A 260 0.77 8.07 -5.37
C LEU A 260 1.95 7.87 -6.30
N ILE A 261 3.05 8.59 -6.07
CA ILE A 261 4.28 8.41 -6.85
C ILE A 261 4.87 7.02 -6.64
N TYR A 262 5.03 6.58 -5.40
CA TYR A 262 5.71 5.32 -5.12
C TYR A 262 5.00 4.13 -5.80
N PHE A 263 3.67 4.11 -5.79
CA PHE A 263 2.89 3.01 -6.37
C PHE A 263 2.50 3.19 -7.84
N SER A 264 2.76 4.34 -8.46
CA SER A 264 2.58 4.52 -9.92
C SER A 264 3.78 4.04 -10.73
N ASN A 265 4.93 3.80 -10.07
CA ASN A 265 6.20 3.46 -10.73
C ASN A 265 6.53 4.42 -11.90
N PRO A 266 6.60 5.73 -11.64
CA PRO A 266 6.60 6.75 -12.68
C PRO A 266 7.90 6.74 -13.49
N ALA A 267 7.77 7.00 -14.78
CA ALA A 267 8.89 7.31 -15.65
C ALA A 267 9.47 8.70 -15.33
N LYS A 268 10.72 8.96 -15.71
CA LYS A 268 11.38 10.27 -15.52
C LYS A 268 10.52 11.46 -15.98
N LYS A 269 9.85 11.31 -17.13
CA LYS A 269 8.92 12.32 -17.68
C LYS A 269 7.75 12.68 -16.74
N GLU A 270 7.30 11.74 -15.91
CA GLU A 270 6.19 11.97 -14.98
C GLU A 270 6.65 12.76 -13.75
N PHE A 271 7.92 12.66 -13.34
CA PHE A 271 8.49 13.54 -12.32
C PHE A 271 8.61 14.98 -12.80
N GLU A 272 9.01 15.19 -14.05
CA GLU A 272 9.03 16.53 -14.65
C GLU A 272 7.62 17.12 -14.76
N ALA A 273 6.65 16.29 -15.16
CA ALA A 273 5.24 16.69 -15.18
C ALA A 273 4.72 17.04 -13.77
N LEU A 274 5.08 16.27 -12.75
CA LEU A 274 4.76 16.58 -11.35
C LEU A 274 5.33 17.94 -10.95
N ASN A 275 6.61 18.19 -11.22
CA ASN A 275 7.24 19.47 -10.87
C ASN A 275 6.57 20.65 -11.58
N ARG A 276 6.22 20.51 -12.87
CA ARG A 276 5.45 21.54 -13.59
C ARG A 276 4.10 21.78 -12.94
N PHE A 277 3.33 20.71 -12.70
CA PHE A 277 2.01 20.78 -12.08
C PHE A 277 2.07 21.47 -10.71
N LEU A 278 2.98 21.07 -9.82
CA LEU A 278 3.09 21.63 -8.47
C LEU A 278 3.39 23.13 -8.46
N ASN A 279 4.17 23.63 -9.43
CA ASN A 279 4.55 25.05 -9.52
C ASN A 279 3.54 25.90 -10.31
N GLN A 280 2.57 25.28 -10.97
CA GLN A 280 1.53 25.96 -11.74
C GLN A 280 0.48 26.57 -10.80
N LYS A 281 -0.01 27.77 -11.14
CA LYS A 281 -1.12 28.40 -10.41
C LYS A 281 -2.41 27.63 -10.63
N PHE A 282 -3.32 27.73 -9.66
CA PHE A 282 -4.64 27.13 -9.78
C PHE A 282 -5.38 27.57 -11.04
N GLY A 283 -5.86 26.60 -11.82
CA GLY A 283 -6.62 26.84 -13.06
C GLY A 283 -5.79 27.30 -14.26
N GLY A 284 -4.47 27.47 -14.09
CA GLY A 284 -3.53 27.74 -15.18
C GLY A 284 -3.02 26.50 -15.87
#